data_AF-A0A8T0DKE2-F1
#
_entry.id   AF-A0A8T0DKE2-F1
#
_cell.length_a   1.000
_cell.length_b   1.000
_cell.length_c   1.000
_cell.angle_alpha   90.00
_cell.angle_beta   90.00
_cell.angle_gamma   90.00
#
_symmetry.space_group_name_H-M   'P 1'
#
loop_
_entity.id
_entity.type
_entity.pdbx_description
1 polymer ?
#
loop_
_entity_poly.entity_id
_entity_poly.type
_entity_poly.pdbx_seq_one_letter_code
_entity_poly.pdbx_strand_id
1 'polypeptide(L)'
;MELDSVFLIVRILCGLAIYNSIIVGLSFPLAMFRKLLGEEPGLDDLERLGPIVGQSLQQQLDYQGQHIVDTLRLNLSPDIYFFGKNLRVDLIPICSEIMLTHQNKNSFM
;
A
#
# COMPACT_ATOMS: atom_id res chain seq x y z
N MET A 1 -18.25 -2.49 12.51
CA MET A 1 -18.65 -2.92 13.86
C MET A 1 -17.99 -4.25 14.25
N GLU A 2 -18.12 -5.34 13.48
CA GLU A 2 -17.41 -6.59 13.79
C GLU A 2 -15.89 -6.52 13.57
N LEU A 3 -15.43 -5.87 12.49
CA LEU A 3 -14.00 -5.79 12.16
C LEU A 3 -13.18 -4.94 13.15
N ASP A 4 -13.74 -3.81 13.61
CA ASP A 4 -13.11 -2.93 14.60
C ASP A 4 -12.84 -3.67 15.92
N SER A 5 -13.77 -4.56 16.29
CA SER A 5 -13.65 -5.39 17.49
C SER A 5 -12.52 -6.42 17.35
N VAL A 6 -12.38 -7.05 16.18
CA VAL A 6 -11.28 -7.99 15.90
C VAL A 6 -9.93 -7.28 15.97
N PHE A 7 -9.79 -6.11 15.34
CA PHE A 7 -8.54 -5.34 15.40
C PHE A 7 -8.20 -4.91 16.82
N LEU A 8 -9.19 -4.51 17.63
CA LEU A 8 -8.97 -4.17 19.03
C LEU A 8 -8.43 -5.36 19.82
N ILE A 9 -9.01 -6.55 19.64
CA ILE A 9 -8.56 -7.78 20.32
C ILE A 9 -7.12 -8.12 19.92
N VAL A 10 -6.79 -8.05 18.62
CA VAL A 10 -5.43 -8.30 18.13
C VAL A 10 -4.45 -7.31 18.76
N ARG A 11 -4.80 -6.02 18.83
CA ARG A 11 -3.96 -4.99 19.46
C ARG A 11 -3.72 -5.27 20.94
N ILE A 12 -4.77 -5.63 21.69
CA ILE A 12 -4.67 -5.96 23.11
C ILE A 12 -3.81 -7.21 23.30
N LEU A 13 -4.04 -8.26 22.52
CA LEU A 13 -3.30 -9.52 22.61
C LEU A 13 -1.81 -9.31 22.31
N CYS A 14 -1.48 -8.59 21.23
CA CYS A 14 -0.09 -8.24 20.90
C CYS A 14 0.57 -7.43 22.01
N GLY A 15 -0.12 -6.42 22.55
CA GLY A 15 0.40 -5.62 23.67
C GLY A 15 0.64 -6.46 24.92
N LEU A 16 -0.29 -7.35 25.26
CA LEU A 16 -0.18 -8.24 26.41
C LEU A 16 0.95 -9.25 26.24
N ALA A 17 1.15 -9.79 25.04
CA ALA A 17 2.23 -10.72 24.77
C ALA A 17 3.60 -10.05 24.90
N ILE A 18 3.75 -8.84 24.34
CA ILE A 18 4.98 -8.04 24.50
C ILE A 18 5.24 -7.73 25.97
N TYR A 19 4.22 -7.28 26.72
CA TYR A 19 4.36 -6.96 28.15
C TYR A 19 4.82 -8.17 28.98
N ASN A 20 4.28 -9.36 28.67
CA ASN A 20 4.62 -10.60 29.38
C ASN A 20 5.85 -11.32 28.80
N SER A 21 6.59 -10.72 27.86
CA SER A 21 7.72 -11.36 27.17
C SER A 21 7.38 -12.71 26.51
N ILE A 22 6.13 -12.85 26.04
CA ILE A 22 5.64 -14.03 25.34
C ILE A 22 5.79 -13.81 23.83
N ILE A 23 6.45 -14.76 23.16
CA ILE A 23 6.57 -14.76 21.70
C ILE A 23 5.27 -15.30 21.10
N VAL A 24 4.62 -14.51 20.25
CA VAL A 24 3.44 -14.92 19.46
C VAL A 24 3.87 -15.24 18.04
N GLY A 25 3.42 -16.37 17.51
CA GLY A 25 3.65 -16.78 16.12
C GLY A 25 2.81 -15.99 15.11
N LEU A 26 3.03 -14.67 15.00
CA LEU A 26 2.36 -13.82 14.02
C LEU A 26 3.24 -13.66 12.79
N SER A 27 2.75 -14.10 11.64
CA SER A 27 3.43 -13.93 10.35
C SER A 27 3.00 -12.62 9.69
N PHE A 28 3.42 -11.50 10.28
CA PHE A 28 3.15 -10.19 9.67
C PHE A 28 4.25 -9.80 8.68
N PRO A 29 3.89 -9.16 7.55
CA PRO A 29 4.86 -8.56 6.65
C PRO A 29 5.69 -7.49 7.33
N LEU A 30 6.95 -7.32 6.89
CA LEU A 30 7.87 -6.32 7.45
C LEU A 30 7.29 -4.90 7.43
N ALA A 31 6.62 -4.55 6.33
CA ALA A 31 5.93 -3.27 6.13
C ALA A 31 5.01 -2.89 7.31
N MET A 32 4.37 -3.88 7.93
CA MET A 32 3.49 -3.67 9.07
C MET A 32 4.27 -3.26 10.31
N PHE A 33 5.44 -3.86 10.56
CA PHE A 33 6.31 -3.47 11.67
C PHE A 33 6.87 -2.06 11.48
N ARG A 34 7.27 -1.70 10.25
CA ARG A 34 7.72 -0.34 9.91
C ARG A 34 6.63 0.69 10.22
N LYS A 35 5.40 0.40 9.78
CA LYS A 35 4.22 1.24 10.09
C LYS A 35 3.95 1.36 11.59
N LEU A 36 4.13 0.28 12.37
CA LEU A 36 3.99 0.31 13.83
C LEU A 36 5.07 1.15 14.52
N LEU A 37 6.26 1.25 13.92
CA LEU A 37 7.37 2.09 14.38
C LEU A 37 7.24 3.56 13.95
N GLY A 38 6.22 3.91 13.17
CA GLY A 38 6.04 5.25 12.61
C GLY A 38 6.90 5.53 11.38
N GLU A 39 7.51 4.50 10.79
CA GLU A 39 8.19 4.60 9.50
C GLU A 39 7.17 4.49 8.36
N GLU A 40 7.34 5.30 7.33
CA GLU A 40 6.55 5.20 6.10
C GLU A 40 7.05 4.01 5.26
N PRO A 41 6.17 3.04 4.92
CA PRO A 41 6.55 1.94 4.05
C PRO A 41 6.82 2.45 2.63
N GLY A 42 7.83 1.88 1.98
CA GLY A 42 8.24 2.26 0.62
C GLY A 42 7.77 1.30 -0.47
N LEU A 43 8.23 1.52 -1.70
CA LEU A 43 7.94 0.64 -2.83
C LEU A 43 8.46 -0.79 -2.62
N ASP A 44 9.63 -0.95 -1.99
CA ASP A 44 10.20 -2.27 -1.64
C ASP A 44 9.30 -3.07 -0.68
N ASP A 45 8.63 -2.37 0.24
CA ASP A 45 7.67 -2.99 1.15
C ASP A 45 6.43 -3.49 0.39
N LEU A 46 6.00 -2.74 -0.62
CA LEU A 46 4.89 -3.11 -1.48
C LEU A 46 5.25 -4.28 -2.40
N GLU A 47 6.48 -4.35 -2.93
CA GLU A 47 6.94 -5.49 -3.72
C GLU A 47 6.92 -6.80 -2.90
N ARG A 48 7.28 -6.72 -1.61
CA ARG A 48 7.20 -7.87 -0.69
C ARG A 48 5.77 -8.27 -0.34
N LEU A 49 4.86 -7.31 -0.26
CA LEU A 49 3.45 -7.54 0.06
C LEU A 49 2.65 -8.07 -1.14
N GLY A 50 2.93 -7.52 -2.32
CA GLY A 50 2.20 -7.75 -3.55
C GLY A 50 3.14 -7.60 -4.74
N PRO A 51 3.88 -8.65 -5.11
CA PRO A 51 4.96 -8.55 -6.09
C PRO A 51 4.47 -8.06 -7.45
N ILE A 52 3.25 -8.43 -7.85
CA ILE A 52 2.65 -7.98 -9.11
C ILE A 52 2.45 -6.46 -9.12
N VAL A 53 1.92 -5.91 -8.02
CA VAL A 53 1.64 -4.47 -7.91
C VAL A 53 2.94 -3.69 -7.76
N GLY A 54 3.86 -4.14 -6.91
CA GLY A 54 5.17 -3.52 -6.74
C GLY A 54 5.97 -3.46 -8.05
N GLN A 55 6.05 -4.58 -8.79
CA GLN A 55 6.74 -4.64 -10.07
C GLN A 55 6.07 -3.77 -11.14
N SER A 56 4.74 -3.76 -11.20
CA SER A 56 4.01 -2.88 -12.12
C SER A 56 4.35 -1.42 -11.86
N LEU A 57 4.37 -0.99 -10.61
CA LEU A 57 4.71 0.37 -10.23
C LEU A 57 6.18 0.70 -10.53
N GLN A 58 7.09 -0.23 -10.25
CA GLN A 58 8.51 -0.06 -10.56
C GLN A 58 8.75 0.05 -12.08
N GLN A 59 8.08 -0.77 -12.89
CA GLN A 59 8.14 -0.67 -14.35
C GLN A 59 7.66 0.69 -14.85
N GLN A 60 6.67 1.31 -14.20
CA GLN A 60 6.24 2.66 -14.53
C GLN A 60 7.27 3.73 -14.16
N LEU A 61 7.96 3.57 -13.02
CA LEU A 61 9.06 4.46 -12.63
C LEU A 61 10.24 4.35 -13.60
N ASP A 62 10.57 3.14 -14.02
CA ASP A 62 11.71 2.87 -14.91
C ASP A 62 11.41 3.21 -16.37
N TYR A 63 10.14 3.42 -16.74
CA TYR A 63 9.76 3.77 -18.10
C TYR A 63 10.34 5.12 -18.52
N GLN A 64 11.12 5.11 -19.61
CA GLN A 64 11.77 6.27 -20.23
C GLN A 64 11.15 6.69 -21.59
N GLY A 65 10.08 6.04 -22.05
CA GLY A 65 9.48 6.33 -23.35
C GLY A 65 8.75 7.68 -23.36
N GLN A 66 8.91 8.46 -24.44
CA GLN A 66 8.37 9.81 -24.61
C GLN A 66 6.84 9.95 -24.37
N HIS A 67 6.08 8.87 -24.53
CA HIS A 67 4.61 8.85 -24.48
C HIS A 67 4.06 8.09 -23.26
N ILE A 68 4.39 8.53 -22.04
CA ILE A 68 3.83 7.95 -20.80
C ILE A 68 2.30 7.97 -20.80
N VAL A 69 1.71 9.11 -21.15
CA VAL A 69 0.25 9.32 -21.09
C VAL A 69 -0.50 8.36 -22.02
N ASP A 70 0.02 8.16 -23.23
CA ASP A 70 -0.62 7.30 -24.23
C ASP A 70 -0.40 5.80 -23.97
N THR A 71 0.75 5.45 -23.37
CA THR A 71 1.15 4.04 -23.16
C THR A 71 0.58 3.46 -21.87
N LEU A 72 0.57 4.25 -20.78
CA LEU A 72 0.25 3.73 -19.46
C LEU A 72 -1.23 3.96 -19.07
N ARG A 73 -1.88 5.02 -19.58
CA ARG A 73 -3.30 5.38 -19.33
C ARG A 73 -3.83 4.97 -17.94
N LEU A 74 -3.00 5.17 -16.92
CA LEU A 74 -3.30 4.76 -15.55
C LEU A 74 -3.93 5.94 -14.83
N ASN A 75 -5.16 5.73 -14.36
CA ASN A 75 -5.79 6.63 -13.43
C ASN A 75 -5.19 6.36 -12.05
N LEU A 76 -4.84 7.41 -11.30
CA LEU A 76 -4.32 7.35 -9.93
C LEU A 76 -5.42 6.96 -8.90
N SER A 77 -6.38 6.16 -9.33
CA SER A 77 -7.57 5.74 -8.58
C SER A 77 -7.77 4.23 -8.77
N PRO A 78 -6.95 3.38 -8.14
CA PRO A 78 -7.07 1.93 -8.27
C PRO A 78 -8.40 1.40 -7.72
N ASP A 79 -8.92 0.37 -8.38
CA ASP A 79 -10.03 -0.44 -7.88
C ASP A 79 -9.48 -1.53 -6.95
N ILE A 80 -9.77 -1.39 -5.66
CA ILE A 80 -9.32 -2.31 -4.63
C ILE A 80 -10.48 -3.20 -4.22
N TYR A 81 -10.30 -4.52 -4.34
CA TYR A 81 -11.25 -5.47 -3.77
C TYR A 81 -10.96 -5.66 -2.29
N PHE A 82 -11.84 -5.13 -1.45
CA PHE A 82 -11.70 -5.16 0.01
C PHE A 82 -12.98 -5.67 0.66
N PHE A 83 -12.89 -6.79 1.39
CA PHE A 83 -14.00 -7.43 2.10
C PHE A 83 -15.27 -7.58 1.26
N GLY A 84 -15.14 -8.11 0.03
CA GLY A 84 -16.31 -8.37 -0.82
C GLY A 84 -16.76 -7.18 -1.67
N LYS A 85 -16.12 -6.01 -1.51
CA LYS A 85 -16.52 -4.77 -2.18
C LYS A 85 -15.38 -4.24 -3.04
N ASN A 86 -15.71 -3.80 -4.25
CA ASN A 86 -14.80 -2.99 -5.05
C ASN A 86 -14.88 -1.56 -4.54
N LEU A 87 -13.74 -1.03 -4.09
CA LEU A 87 -13.58 0.34 -3.64
C LEU A 87 -12.65 1.05 -4.61
N ARG A 88 -13.11 2.13 -5.20
CA ARG A 88 -12.25 3.04 -5.95
C ARG A 88 -11.68 4.06 -4.99
N VAL A 89 -10.36 4.04 -4.81
CA VAL A 89 -9.67 4.91 -3.85
C VAL A 89 -8.77 5.85 -4.61
N ASP A 90 -8.96 7.16 -4.44
CA ASP A 90 -8.09 8.18 -5.01
C ASP A 90 -6.80 8.29 -4.18
N LEU A 91 -5.63 8.16 -4.84
CA LEU A 91 -4.33 8.19 -4.15
C LEU A 91 -3.97 9.58 -3.60
N ILE A 92 -4.51 10.66 -4.20
CA ILE A 92 -4.40 12.05 -3.74
C ILE A 92 -5.78 12.70 -3.90
N PRO A 93 -6.22 13.61 -3.00
CA PRO A 93 -7.39 14.44 -3.25
C PRO A 93 -7.25 15.15 -4.62
N ILE A 94 -8.20 14.92 -5.54
CA ILE A 94 -8.23 15.42 -6.94
C ILE A 94 -7.39 14.56 -7.93
N CYS A 95 -7.16 13.28 -7.65
CA CYS A 95 -6.43 12.37 -8.56
C CYS A 95 -7.12 12.10 -9.91
N SER A 96 -8.44 12.18 -9.97
CA SER A 96 -9.23 11.81 -11.16
C SER A 96 -8.98 12.69 -12.39
N GLU A 97 -8.39 13.88 -12.22
CA GLU A 97 -8.08 14.82 -13.30
C GLU A 97 -6.58 14.92 -13.64
N ILE A 98 -5.70 14.32 -12.82
CA ILE A 98 -4.25 14.46 -13.00
C ILE A 98 -3.70 13.26 -13.77
N MET A 99 -3.22 13.52 -14.99
CA MET A 99 -2.52 12.52 -15.78
C MET A 99 -1.09 12.31 -15.27
N LEU A 100 -0.65 11.05 -15.24
CA LEU A 100 0.74 10.69 -14.97
C LEU A 100 1.66 11.22 -16.09
N THR A 101 2.72 11.93 -15.71
CA THR A 101 3.77 12.50 -16.56
C THR A 101 5.15 12.15 -15.99
N HIS A 102 6.21 12.29 -16.80
CA HIS A 102 7.59 12.04 -16.35
C HIS A 102 8.01 12.89 -15.14
N GLN A 103 7.43 14.09 -14.98
CA GLN A 103 7.77 14.99 -13.88
C GLN A 103 7.05 14.65 -12.58
N ASN A 104 5.86 14.03 -12.66
CA ASN A 104 5.05 13.77 -11.48
C ASN A 104 5.14 12.31 -10.97
N LYS A 105 5.65 11.38 -11.78
CA LYS A 105 5.74 9.94 -11.44
C LYS A 105 6.44 9.65 -10.11
N ASN A 106 7.50 10.39 -9.77
CA ASN A 106 8.26 10.20 -8.52
C ASN A 106 7.57 10.81 -7.29
N SER A 107 6.60 11.70 -7.48
CA SER A 107 5.82 12.28 -6.38
C SER A 107 4.57 11.46 -6.07
N PHE A 108 4.16 10.57 -6.99
CA PHE A 108 2.99 9.71 -6.87
C PHE A 108 3.30 8.28 -6.42
N MET A 109 4.57 7.89 -6.36
CA MET A 109 5.05 6.56 -5.94
C MET A 109 5.99 6.66 -4.76
#